data_AF-A0AAU8AB55-F1
#
_entry.id   AF-A0AAU8AB55-F1
#
_cell.length_a   1.000
_cell.length_b   1.000
_cell.length_c   1.000
_cell.angle_alpha   90.00
_cell.angle_beta   90.00
_cell.angle_gamma   90.00
#
_symmetry.space_group_name_H-M   'P 1'
#
loop_
_entity.id
_entity.type
_entity.pdbx_description
1 polymer ?
#
loop_
_entity_poly.entity_id
_entity_poly.type
_entity_poly.pdbx_seq_one_letter_code
_entity_poly.pdbx_strand_id
1 'polypeptide(L)' 'MVNTAKLKGRIAEKKTTIQELSKIVGLTPYTLGKQISNKSKMSIDTATRLGIELSIPESDMSEYFFAQKVAKCNKK' A
#
# COMPACT_ATOMS: atom_id res chain seq x y z
N MET A 1 5.21 8.19 -2.06
CA MET A 1 4.19 7.86 -3.08
C MET A 1 4.07 6.35 -3.15
N VAL A 2 2.92 5.78 -3.49
CA VAL A 2 2.76 4.32 -3.57
C VAL A 2 3.20 3.84 -4.95
N ASN A 3 3.97 2.74 -5.00
CA ASN A 3 4.32 2.08 -6.25
C ASN A 3 3.14 1.23 -6.74
N THR A 4 2.23 1.86 -7.48
CA THR A 4 1.01 1.24 -8.00
C THR A 4 1.28 0.01 -8.85
N ALA A 5 2.37 0.00 -9.63
CA ALA A 5 2.71 -1.10 -10.52
C ALA A 5 3.13 -2.36 -9.73
N LYS A 6 4.08 -2.22 -8.79
CA LYS A 6 4.52 -3.32 -7.92
C LYS A 6 3.33 -3.87 -7.11
N LEU A 7 2.54 -2.98 -6.50
CA LEU A 7 1.42 -3.40 -5.66
C LEU A 7 0.35 -4.17 -6.47
N LYS A 8 -0.01 -3.69 -7.66
CA LYS A 8 -0.96 -4.40 -8.55
C LYS A 8 -0.43 -5.76 -8.99
N GLY A 9 0.87 -5.86 -9.28
CA GLY A 9 1.51 -7.14 -9.60
C GLY A 9 1.34 -8.14 -8.44
N ARG A 10 1.63 -7.71 -7.21
CA ARG A 10 1.51 -8.58 -6.04
C ARG A 10 0.08 -8.99 -5.73
N ILE A 11 -0.88 -8.08 -5.92
CA ILE A 11 -2.32 -8.38 -5.81
C ILE A 11 -2.73 -9.48 -6.80
N ALA A 12 -2.25 -9.40 -8.05
CA ALA A 12 -2.51 -10.42 -9.06
C ALA A 12 -1.87 -11.77 -8.71
N GLU A 13 -0.62 -11.77 -8.20
CA GLU A 13 0.07 -12.99 -7.78
C GLU A 13 -0.61 -13.69 -6.60
N LYS A 14 -1.14 -12.91 -5.65
CA LYS A 14 -1.91 -13.44 -4.51
C LYS A 14 -3.34 -13.83 -4.87
N LYS A 15 -3.78 -13.65 -6.12
CA LYS A 15 -5.17 -13.85 -6.58
C LYS A 15 -6.21 -13.15 -5.70
N THR A 16 -5.84 -12.02 -5.10
CA THR A 16 -6.75 -11.23 -4.27
C THR A 16 -7.31 -10.06 -5.06
N THR A 17 -8.35 -9.42 -4.54
CA THR A 17 -8.96 -8.25 -5.17
C THR A 17 -8.90 -7.04 -4.26
N ILE A 18 -8.95 -5.84 -4.84
CA ILE A 18 -9.06 -4.58 -4.08
C ILE A 18 -10.27 -4.62 -3.15
N GLN A 19 -11.35 -5.30 -3.57
CA GLN A 19 -12.57 -5.43 -2.78
C GLN A 19 -12.36 -6.30 -1.53
N GLU A 20 -11.69 -7.44 -1.66
CA GLU A 20 -11.35 -8.28 -0.51
C GLU A 20 -10.38 -7.58 0.44
N LEU A 21 -9.31 -6.99 -0.10
CA LEU A 21 -8.35 -6.19 0.67
C LEU A 21 -9.04 -5.03 1.42
N SER A 22 -10.03 -4.40 0.80
CA SER A 22 -10.77 -3.30 1.43
C SER A 22 -11.57 -3.76 2.66
N LYS A 23 -12.13 -4.98 2.64
CA LYS A 23 -12.85 -5.56 3.79
C LYS A 23 -11.91 -5.81 4.97
N ILE A 24 -10.72 -6.34 4.70
CA ILE A 24 -9.70 -6.64 5.72
C ILE A 24 -9.18 -5.37 6.39
N VAL A 25 -8.90 -4.35 5.59
CA VAL A 25 -8.40 -3.07 6.08
C VAL A 25 -9.52 -2.23 6.73
N GLY A 26 -10.79 -2.54 6.44
CA GLY A 26 -11.95 -1.78 6.93
C GLY A 26 -12.16 -0.47 6.16
N LEU A 27 -11.76 -0.42 4.89
CA LEU A 27 -11.93 0.73 4.01
C LEU A 27 -12.91 0.39 2.87
N THR A 28 -13.41 1.43 2.21
CA THR A 28 -14.17 1.21 0.97
C THR A 28 -13.22 0.85 -0.18
N PRO A 29 -13.63 -0.01 -1.12
CA PRO A 29 -12.81 -0.36 -2.29
C PRO A 29 -12.44 0.86 -3.12
N TYR A 30 -13.30 1.87 -3.14
CA TYR A 30 -13.04 3.16 -3.78
C TYR A 30 -11.88 3.92 -3.13
N THR A 31 -11.87 4.01 -1.80
CA THR A 31 -10.80 4.68 -1.04
C THR A 31 -9.48 3.94 -1.21
N LEU A 32 -9.49 2.62 -1.09
CA LEU A 32 -8.30 1.78 -1.29
C LEU A 32 -7.77 1.95 -2.72
N GLY A 33 -8.64 1.89 -3.73
CA GLY A 33 -8.28 2.10 -5.13
C GLY A 33 -7.66 3.48 -5.40
N LYS A 34 -8.18 4.54 -4.77
CA LYS A 34 -7.59 5.89 -4.83
C LYS A 34 -6.21 5.94 -4.20
N GLN A 35 -6.00 5.30 -3.05
CA GLN A 35 -4.70 5.25 -2.37
C GLN A 35 -3.67 4.49 -3.20
N ILE A 36 -4.05 3.32 -3.74
CA ILE A 36 -3.21 2.50 -4.63
C ILE A 36 -2.85 3.27 -5.90
N SER A 37 -3.80 4.03 -6.46
CA SER A 37 -3.59 4.87 -7.65
C SER A 37 -2.87 6.19 -7.35
N ASN A 38 -2.32 6.35 -6.14
CA ASN A 38 -1.60 7.56 -5.69
C ASN A 38 -2.44 8.85 -5.78
N LYS A 39 -3.78 8.72 -5.85
CA LYS A 39 -4.75 9.83 -5.85
C LYS A 39 -5.17 10.25 -4.44
N SER A 40 -4.81 9.48 -3.42
CA SER A 40 -5.07 9.79 -2.02
C SER A 40 -3.90 9.35 -1.15
N LYS A 41 -3.74 9.99 0.02
CA LYS A 41 -2.72 9.60 1.00
C LYS A 41 -3.08 8.25 1.62
N MET A 42 -2.12 7.34 1.66
CA MET A 42 -2.25 6.07 2.36
C MET A 42 -1.68 6.19 3.77
N SER A 43 -2.43 5.74 4.77
CA SER A 43 -1.97 5.70 6.16
C SER A 43 -0.99 4.55 6.38
N ILE A 44 -0.06 4.72 7.33
CA ILE A 44 0.93 3.69 7.66
C ILE A 44 0.22 2.42 8.16
N ASP A 45 -0.76 2.52 9.06
CA ASP A 45 -1.55 1.36 9.53
C ASP A 45 -2.18 0.58 8.36
N THR A 46 -2.77 1.28 7.39
CA THR A 46 -3.34 0.67 6.18
C THR A 46 -2.29 -0.04 5.34
N ALA A 47 -1.12 0.59 5.13
CA ALA A 47 -0.02 -0.01 4.40
C ALA A 47 0.51 -1.26 5.12
N THR A 48 0.63 -1.21 6.44
CA THR A 48 1.06 -2.33 7.28
C THR A 48 0.11 -3.52 7.14
N ARG A 49 -1.20 -3.29 7.29
CA ARG A 49 -2.22 -4.35 7.13
C ARG A 49 -2.22 -4.95 5.73
N LEU A 50 -2.11 -4.11 4.70
CA LEU A 50 -2.02 -4.56 3.31
C LEU A 50 -0.77 -5.41 3.06
N GLY A 51 0.37 -5.02 3.61
CA GLY A 51 1.60 -5.79 3.47
C GLY A 51 1.53 -7.13 4.17
N ILE A 52 0.95 -7.19 5.37
CA ILE A 52 0.72 -8.45 6.09
C ILE A 52 -0.15 -9.39 5.24
N GLU A 53 -1.26 -8.90 4.71
CA GLU A 53 -2.18 -9.68 3.87
C GLU A 53 -1.54 -10.15 2.56
N LEU A 54 -0.79 -9.26 1.91
CA LEU A 54 -0.06 -9.58 0.68
C LEU A 54 1.20 -10.42 0.94
N SER A 55 1.50 -10.75 2.20
CA SER A 55 2.76 -11.37 2.65
C SER A 55 3.99 -10.68 2.07
N ILE A 56 3.98 -9.34 2.09
CA ILE A 56 5.11 -8.51 1.70
C ILE A 56 6.06 -8.42 2.90
N PRO A 57 7.33 -8.80 2.75
CA PRO A 57 8.33 -8.60 3.80
C PRO A 57 8.42 -7.13 4.19
N GLU A 58 8.64 -6.84 5.48
CA GLU A 58 8.80 -5.45 5.94
C GLU A 58 9.94 -4.73 5.22
N SER A 59 10.98 -5.46 4.81
CA SER A 59 12.09 -4.92 4.01
C SER A 59 11.63 -4.37 2.65
N ASP A 60 10.64 -5.03 2.02
CA ASP A 60 10.11 -4.65 0.72
C ASP A 60 8.97 -3.63 0.82
N MET A 61 8.32 -3.48 1.98
CA MET A 61 7.24 -2.49 2.20
C MET A 61 7.64 -1.08 1.75
N SER A 62 8.91 -0.72 1.94
CA SER A 62 9.47 0.55 1.48
C SER A 62 9.39 0.71 -0.06
N GLU A 63 9.61 -0.35 -0.83
CA GLU A 63 9.50 -0.33 -2.28
C GLU A 63 8.06 -0.28 -2.80
N TYR A 64 7.12 -0.88 -2.06
CA TYR A 64 5.70 -0.89 -2.40
C TYR A 64 4.99 0.40 -2.00
N PHE A 65 5.24 0.91 -0.79
CA PHE A 65 4.48 2.02 -0.20
C PHE A 65 5.27 3.34 -0.12
N PHE A 66 6.61 3.29 -0.22
CA PHE A 66 7.50 4.45 -0.15
C PHE A 66 8.31 4.65 -1.45
N ALA A 67 7.64 4.79 -2.59
CA ALA A 67 8.26 5.36 -3.78
C ALA A 67 8.64 6.83 -3.48
N GLN A 68 9.93 7.04 -3.22
CA GLN A 68 10.69 8.27 -2.96
C GLN A 68 9.93 9.54 -2.51
N LYS A 69 9.98 9.81 -1.20
CA LYS A 69 10.44 11.09 -0.62
C LYS A 69 10.50 10.97 0.90
N VAL A 70 11.32 10.04 1.42
CA VAL A 70 11.75 10.06 2.82
C VAL A 70 13.14 10.67 2.90
N ALA A 71 13.23 11.96 2.59
CA ALA A 71 14.42 12.72 2.91
C ALA A 71 14.03 14.18 3.12
N LYS A 72 13.53 14.48 4.33
CA LYS A 72 14.00 15.59 5.17
C LYS A 72 13.64 15.25 6.62
N CYS A 73 14.50 14.48 7.29
CA CYS A 73 14.59 14.59 8.75
C CYS A 73 14.98 16.03 9.06
N ASN A 74 14.05 16.82 9.59
CA ASN A 74 14.37 18.11 10.19
C ASN A 74 15.10 17.80 11.51
N LYS A 75 16.43 17.76 11.49
CA LYS A 75 17.22 17.97 12.71
C LYS A 75 17.08 19.45 13.06
N LYS A 76 16.37 19.76 14.14
CA LYS A 76 16.60 20.95 14.95
C LYS A 76 16.50 20.56 16.41
#